data_AF-A0ABD5WP85-F1
#
_entry.id   AF-A0ABD5WP85-F1
#
_cell.length_a   1.000
_cell.length_b   1.000
_cell.length_c   1.000
_cell.angle_alpha   90.00
_cell.angle_beta   90.00
_cell.angle_gamma   90.00
#
_symmetry.space_group_name_H-M   'P 1'
#
loop_
_entity.id
_entity.type
_entity.pdbx_description
1 polymer ?
#
loop_
_entity_poly.entity_id
_entity_poly.type
_entity_poly.pdbx_seq_one_letter_code
_entity_poly.pdbx_strand_id
1 'polypeptide(L)'
;MAGTTDAVRDVLTEFVHDLYGRLAERDDVSASQELEVVLSDDTYSLESAELGSRPERYAEEQLIYPLLEAVGLECVRQPYGERGGTVVWPDFEVANLDTKVIGENKQLNQFENAVGQIKDYLDRKSIGAEYGIVSDGIRWQVFKIELGGDFTEYPEIEQANVDFRDALLAIAHEERLVEQSGLDADPDEKIAAFVSAFERESFSNCSRRPRRGASATGESGTWKRSTSCTSNCCSARATSTTTTPA
;
A
#
# COMPACT_ATOMS: atom_id res chain seq x y z
N MET A 1 1.31 -13.68 11.87
CA MET A 1 0.20 -12.90 12.47
C MET A 1 0.67 -12.12 13.68
N ALA A 2 0.62 -12.60 14.93
CA ALA A 2 0.94 -11.75 16.11
C ALA A 2 2.29 -11.03 15.99
N GLY A 3 3.39 -11.74 15.73
CA GLY A 3 4.71 -11.09 15.57
C GLY A 3 4.86 -10.17 14.35
N THR A 4 4.01 -10.31 13.32
CA THR A 4 4.01 -9.42 12.14
C THR A 4 3.23 -8.14 12.43
N THR A 5 2.08 -8.28 13.10
CA THR A 5 1.26 -7.16 13.58
C THR A 5 2.07 -6.30 14.56
N ASP A 6 2.78 -6.93 15.50
CA ASP A 6 3.65 -6.23 16.46
C ASP A 6 4.77 -5.47 15.72
N ALA A 7 5.45 -6.11 14.75
CA ALA A 7 6.50 -5.45 13.97
C ALA A 7 5.99 -4.24 13.18
N VAL A 8 4.81 -4.34 12.56
CA VAL A 8 4.20 -3.19 11.87
C VAL A 8 3.84 -2.09 12.86
N ARG A 9 3.29 -2.43 14.04
CA ARG A 9 2.98 -1.45 15.09
C ARG A 9 4.24 -0.72 15.57
N ASP A 10 5.33 -1.45 15.74
CA ASP A 10 6.63 -0.89 16.13
C ASP A 10 7.12 0.12 15.08
N VAL A 11 7.06 -0.22 13.78
CA VAL A 11 7.43 0.71 12.70
C VAL A 11 6.58 1.99 12.73
N LEU A 12 5.26 1.86 12.85
CA LEU A 12 4.37 3.04 12.92
C LEU A 12 4.67 3.90 14.14
N THR A 13 4.96 3.28 15.28
CA THR A 13 5.29 3.97 16.53
C THR A 13 6.63 4.71 16.41
N GLU A 14 7.67 4.03 15.91
CA GLU A 14 8.99 4.62 15.66
C GLU A 14 8.90 5.81 14.69
N PHE A 15 8.12 5.68 13.62
CA PHE A 15 7.89 6.76 12.67
C PHE A 15 7.27 8.01 13.32
N VAL A 16 6.24 7.84 14.15
CA VAL A 16 5.60 8.97 14.84
C VAL A 16 6.58 9.65 15.81
N HIS A 17 7.38 8.87 16.54
CA HIS A 17 8.41 9.40 17.45
C HIS A 17 9.51 10.15 16.69
N ASP A 18 10.03 9.61 15.59
CA ASP A 18 11.06 10.28 14.78
C ASP A 18 10.52 11.58 14.15
N LEU A 19 9.29 11.54 13.61
CA LEU A 19 8.66 12.73 13.05
C LEU A 19 8.46 13.81 14.12
N TYR A 20 7.92 13.45 15.28
CA TYR A 20 7.77 14.37 16.40
C TYR A 20 9.13 14.97 16.83
N GLY A 21 10.15 14.12 16.96
CA GLY A 21 11.50 14.55 17.34
C GLY A 21 12.06 15.62 16.40
N ARG A 22 11.91 15.44 15.08
CA ARG A 22 12.36 16.44 14.08
C ARG A 22 11.58 17.75 14.17
N LEU A 23 10.27 17.69 14.41
CA LEU A 23 9.45 18.88 14.60
C LEU A 23 9.83 19.61 15.89
N ALA A 24 10.05 18.89 16.98
CA ALA A 24 10.45 19.44 18.28
C ALA A 24 11.85 20.05 18.27
N GLU A 25 12.78 19.49 17.49
CA GLU A 25 14.10 20.11 17.27
C GLU A 25 14.01 21.50 16.63
N ARG A 26 12.96 21.74 15.84
CA ARG A 26 12.70 23.04 15.19
C ARG A 26 11.93 23.98 16.11
N ASP A 27 10.80 23.52 16.64
CA ASP A 27 9.94 24.28 17.54
C ASP A 27 9.19 23.32 18.50
N ASP A 28 9.79 23.09 19.66
CA ASP A 28 9.24 22.24 20.73
C ASP A 28 7.84 22.67 21.20
N VAL A 29 7.49 23.95 21.06
CA VAL A 29 6.21 24.47 21.54
C VAL A 29 5.06 24.14 20.58
N SER A 30 5.33 24.11 19.26
CA SER A 30 4.33 23.82 18.23
C SER A 30 4.39 22.39 17.69
N ALA A 31 5.39 21.59 18.08
CA ALA A 31 5.62 20.24 17.54
C ALA A 31 4.40 19.32 17.61
N SER A 32 3.66 19.35 18.72
CA SER A 32 2.44 18.54 18.88
C SER A 32 1.34 18.96 17.90
N GLN A 33 1.09 20.25 17.72
CA GLN A 33 0.08 20.75 16.78
C GLN A 33 0.53 20.52 15.33
N GLU A 34 1.81 20.68 15.03
CA GLU A 34 2.35 20.42 13.70
C GLU A 34 2.28 18.93 13.34
N LEU A 35 2.61 18.04 14.27
CA LEU A 35 2.45 16.60 14.08
C LEU A 35 0.99 16.25 13.78
N GLU A 36 0.06 16.81 14.54
CA GLU A 36 -1.38 16.60 14.32
C GLU A 36 -1.80 17.10 12.93
N VAL A 37 -1.31 18.26 12.48
CA VAL A 37 -1.59 18.77 11.12
C VAL A 37 -1.02 17.86 10.04
N VAL A 38 0.24 17.43 10.15
CA VAL A 38 0.88 16.53 9.17
C VAL A 38 0.08 15.23 9.02
N LEU A 39 -0.37 14.68 10.14
CA LEU A 39 -1.11 13.42 10.17
C LEU A 39 -2.59 13.60 9.83
N SER A 40 -3.22 14.77 10.02
CA SER A 40 -4.65 14.95 9.73
C SER A 40 -4.94 15.56 8.37
N ASP A 41 -4.07 16.44 7.86
CA ASP A 41 -4.24 17.14 6.59
C ASP A 41 -3.52 16.37 5.47
N ASP A 42 -4.30 15.83 4.52
CA ASP A 42 -3.79 15.08 3.37
C ASP A 42 -3.25 15.96 2.24
N THR A 43 -3.21 17.27 2.43
CA THR A 43 -2.60 18.24 1.53
C THR A 43 -1.31 18.85 2.08
N TYR A 44 -1.05 18.69 3.39
CA TYR A 44 0.13 19.23 4.03
C TYR A 44 1.38 18.49 3.56
N SER A 45 2.36 19.21 3.04
CA SER A 45 3.62 18.63 2.57
C SER A 45 4.77 19.16 3.40
N LEU A 46 5.55 18.24 3.96
CA LEU A 46 6.81 18.58 4.60
C LEU A 46 7.89 18.87 3.56
N GLU A 47 8.67 19.92 3.78
CA GLU A 47 9.82 20.30 2.99
C GLU A 47 11.12 19.68 3.52
N SER A 48 12.17 19.70 2.70
CA SER A 48 13.46 19.12 3.08
C SER A 48 14.09 19.78 4.30
N ALA A 49 13.81 21.08 4.51
CA ALA A 49 14.30 21.82 5.66
C ALA A 49 13.69 21.33 6.98
N GLU A 50 12.48 20.78 6.93
CA GLU A 50 11.73 20.30 8.10
C GLU A 50 12.15 18.88 8.46
N LEU A 51 12.50 18.07 7.45
CA LEU A 51 12.86 16.67 7.61
C LEU A 51 14.38 16.42 7.69
N GLY A 52 15.21 17.42 7.43
CA GLY A 52 16.67 17.25 7.32
C GLY A 52 17.12 16.33 6.17
N SER A 53 16.19 15.95 5.29
CA SER A 53 16.37 15.01 4.19
C SER A 53 15.34 15.30 3.09
N ARG A 54 15.46 14.66 1.92
CA ARG A 54 14.42 14.80 0.89
C ARG A 54 13.12 14.15 1.40
N PRO A 55 11.95 14.81 1.30
CA PRO A 55 10.69 14.28 1.87
C PRO A 55 10.32 12.89 1.36
N GLU A 56 10.59 12.60 0.08
CA GLU A 56 10.37 11.28 -0.51
C GLU A 56 11.30 10.23 0.13
N ARG A 57 12.59 10.55 0.26
CA ARG A 57 13.57 9.68 0.93
C ARG A 57 13.22 9.43 2.40
N TYR A 58 12.66 10.44 3.07
CA TYR A 58 12.20 10.31 4.45
C TYR A 58 11.07 9.29 4.56
N ALA A 59 10.01 9.44 3.75
CA ALA A 59 8.90 8.48 3.70
C ALA A 59 9.40 7.07 3.37
N GLU A 60 10.30 6.96 2.40
CA GLU A 60 10.95 5.70 2.03
C GLU A 60 11.68 5.02 3.19
N GLU A 61 12.60 5.73 3.84
CA GLU A 61 13.52 5.17 4.83
C GLU A 61 12.86 4.96 6.20
N GLN A 62 11.89 5.79 6.59
CA GLN A 62 11.27 5.74 7.91
C GLN A 62 9.94 4.99 7.95
N LEU A 63 9.27 4.81 6.81
CA LEU A 63 7.92 4.25 6.81
C LEU A 63 7.77 3.14 5.75
N ILE A 64 8.00 3.44 4.48
CA ILE A 64 7.69 2.51 3.38
C ILE A 64 8.55 1.24 3.43
N TYR A 65 9.88 1.36 3.40
CA TYR A 65 10.74 0.19 3.39
C TYR A 65 10.69 -0.60 4.71
N PRO A 66 10.67 0.05 5.91
CA PRO A 66 10.44 -0.66 7.16
C PRO A 66 9.11 -1.43 7.20
N LEU A 67 8.00 -0.87 6.68
CA LEU A 67 6.72 -1.57 6.60
C LEU A 67 6.77 -2.79 5.68
N LEU A 68 7.42 -2.67 4.51
CA LEU A 68 7.61 -3.78 3.58
C LEU A 68 8.46 -4.90 4.19
N GLU A 69 9.53 -4.54 4.91
CA GLU A 69 10.37 -5.49 5.63
C GLU A 69 9.59 -6.20 6.76
N ALA A 70 8.78 -5.45 7.53
CA ALA A 70 7.96 -6.00 8.61
C ALA A 70 6.97 -7.07 8.14
N VAL A 71 6.43 -6.95 6.92
CA VAL A 71 5.54 -7.96 6.30
C VAL A 71 6.28 -9.03 5.50
N GLY A 72 7.62 -8.99 5.48
CA GLY A 72 8.49 -9.98 4.86
C GLY A 72 8.62 -9.85 3.35
N LEU A 73 8.39 -8.66 2.78
CA LEU A 73 8.64 -8.36 1.37
C LEU A 73 10.07 -7.83 1.21
N GLU A 74 10.87 -8.53 0.40
CA GLU A 74 12.24 -8.12 0.10
C GLU A 74 12.24 -7.19 -1.11
N CYS A 75 12.67 -5.95 -0.93
CA CYS A 75 12.64 -4.95 -1.98
C CYS A 75 14.05 -4.62 -2.49
N VAL A 76 14.20 -4.61 -3.82
CA VAL A 76 15.36 -4.04 -4.50
C VAL A 76 15.03 -2.59 -4.83
N ARG A 77 15.73 -1.67 -4.17
CA ARG A 77 15.62 -0.23 -4.44
C ARG A 77 16.24 0.10 -5.79
N GLN A 78 15.58 0.96 -6.54
CA GLN A 78 16.02 1.46 -7.85
C GLN A 78 16.59 0.35 -8.73
N PRO A 79 15.76 -0.62 -9.15
CA PRO A 79 16.21 -1.73 -9.98
C PRO A 79 16.76 -1.19 -11.32
N TYR A 80 18.10 -1.05 -11.36
CA TYR A 80 19.06 -0.71 -12.44
C TYR A 80 19.47 0.75 -12.72
N GLY A 81 20.79 0.92 -12.96
CA GLY A 81 21.50 2.18 -13.24
C GLY A 81 22.02 2.38 -14.69
N GLU A 82 22.08 3.66 -15.08
CA GLU A 82 22.64 4.40 -16.25
C GLU A 82 23.19 3.63 -17.48
N ARG A 83 23.01 4.06 -18.75
CA ARG A 83 23.35 5.39 -19.31
C ARG A 83 22.96 5.45 -20.81
N GLY A 84 22.33 6.53 -21.30
CA GLY A 84 22.15 6.71 -22.75
C GLY A 84 20.88 7.43 -23.25
N GLY A 85 20.05 7.99 -22.38
CA GLY A 85 18.96 8.88 -22.78
C GLY A 85 17.58 8.34 -22.39
N THR A 86 17.22 8.61 -21.13
CA THR A 86 15.88 8.53 -20.55
C THR A 86 15.22 7.15 -20.55
N VAL A 87 15.52 6.36 -19.53
CA VAL A 87 14.60 5.31 -19.07
C VAL A 87 14.21 5.64 -17.63
N VAL A 88 12.94 5.97 -17.43
CA VAL A 88 12.31 6.20 -16.11
C VAL A 88 11.81 4.83 -15.65
N TRP A 89 12.24 4.38 -14.48
CA TRP A 89 11.96 3.07 -13.89
C TRP A 89 11.32 3.24 -12.51
N PRO A 90 10.59 2.24 -11.98
CA PRO A 90 9.93 2.32 -10.69
C PRO A 90 10.93 2.42 -9.54
N ASP A 91 10.47 2.96 -8.40
CA ASP A 91 11.31 3.18 -7.21
C ASP A 91 11.81 1.88 -6.59
N PHE A 92 11.01 0.81 -6.62
CA PHE A 92 11.44 -0.52 -6.14
C PHE A 92 10.80 -1.69 -6.89
N GLU A 93 11.40 -2.87 -6.72
CA GLU A 93 10.86 -4.16 -7.16
C GLU A 93 10.87 -5.15 -6.00
N VAL A 94 9.82 -5.95 -5.83
CA VAL A 94 9.76 -7.00 -4.82
C VAL A 94 10.43 -8.27 -5.37
N ALA A 95 11.50 -8.72 -4.71
CA ALA A 95 12.39 -9.76 -5.20
C ALA A 95 12.06 -11.18 -4.72
N ASN A 96 11.27 -11.33 -3.66
CA ASN A 96 10.97 -12.62 -3.05
C ASN A 96 9.55 -13.15 -3.36
N LEU A 97 9.05 -12.81 -4.56
CA LEU A 97 7.77 -13.29 -5.10
C LEU A 97 7.98 -13.96 -6.47
N ASP A 98 7.14 -14.95 -6.80
CA ASP A 98 7.15 -15.60 -8.12
C ASP A 98 6.63 -14.67 -9.23
N THR A 99 5.82 -13.69 -8.85
CA THR A 99 5.22 -12.70 -9.75
C THR A 99 6.02 -11.41 -9.68
N LYS A 100 6.27 -10.79 -10.83
CA LYS A 100 6.96 -9.51 -10.88
C LYS A 100 6.04 -8.39 -10.37
N VAL A 101 6.43 -7.79 -9.24
CA VAL A 101 5.74 -6.67 -8.59
C VAL A 101 6.69 -5.50 -8.46
N ILE A 102 6.26 -4.35 -8.98
CA ILE A 102 6.99 -3.09 -8.90
C ILE A 102 6.27 -2.13 -7.96
N GLY A 103 6.94 -1.12 -7.46
CA GLY A 103 6.27 -0.07 -6.70
C GLY A 103 6.83 1.32 -6.93
N GLU A 104 5.95 2.30 -6.76
CA GLU A 104 6.24 3.73 -6.82
C GLU A 104 5.95 4.35 -5.46
N ASN A 105 6.93 5.06 -4.93
CA ASN A 105 6.88 5.74 -3.66
C ASN A 105 6.73 7.24 -3.88
N LYS A 106 6.09 7.93 -2.95
CA LYS A 106 6.12 9.39 -2.87
C LYS A 106 6.37 9.85 -1.45
N GLN A 107 6.67 11.14 -1.33
CA GLN A 107 6.65 11.80 -0.02
C GLN A 107 5.24 11.75 0.59
N LEU A 108 5.19 11.88 1.92
CA LEU A 108 3.95 11.91 2.70
C LEU A 108 2.90 12.84 2.05
N ASN A 109 1.64 12.41 2.03
CA ASN A 109 0.50 13.18 1.52
C ASN A 109 0.56 13.47 0.01
N GLN A 110 1.35 12.71 -0.75
CA GLN A 110 1.45 12.85 -2.22
C GLN A 110 1.16 11.54 -2.97
N PHE A 111 0.38 10.64 -2.35
CA PHE A 111 -0.07 9.37 -2.93
C PHE A 111 -0.56 9.48 -4.39
N GLU A 112 -1.43 10.46 -4.67
CA GLU A 112 -2.06 10.63 -6.01
C GLU A 112 -1.04 10.83 -7.13
N ASN A 113 0.13 11.40 -6.82
CA ASN A 113 1.18 11.64 -7.81
C ASN A 113 1.84 10.33 -8.28
N ALA A 114 1.85 9.29 -7.45
CA ALA A 114 2.43 7.99 -7.81
C ALA A 114 1.48 7.11 -8.64
N VAL A 115 0.17 7.30 -8.54
CA VAL A 115 -0.84 6.48 -9.26
C VAL A 115 -0.67 6.59 -10.78
N GLY A 116 -0.40 7.78 -11.31
CA GLY A 116 -0.15 7.96 -12.75
C GLY A 116 1.11 7.25 -13.22
N GLN A 117 2.19 7.37 -12.44
CA GLN A 117 3.51 6.82 -12.78
C GLN A 117 3.49 5.29 -12.78
N ILE A 118 2.85 4.65 -11.79
CA ILE A 118 2.77 3.19 -11.76
C ILE A 118 1.97 2.63 -12.94
N LYS A 119 0.89 3.31 -13.36
CA LYS A 119 0.06 2.89 -14.50
C LYS A 119 0.87 2.95 -15.80
N ASP A 120 1.64 4.03 -15.97
CA ASP A 120 2.56 4.19 -17.10
C ASP A 120 3.64 3.07 -17.13
N TYR A 121 4.09 2.59 -15.96
CA TYR A 121 5.03 1.48 -15.90
C TYR A 121 4.39 0.13 -16.19
N LEU A 122 3.20 -0.13 -15.67
CA LEU A 122 2.47 -1.36 -15.93
C LEU A 122 2.19 -1.52 -17.43
N ASP A 123 1.89 -0.44 -18.14
CA ASP A 123 1.67 -0.45 -19.60
C ASP A 123 2.91 -0.80 -20.43
N ARG A 124 4.11 -0.63 -19.86
CA ARG A 124 5.35 -0.92 -20.56
C ARG A 124 5.62 -2.42 -20.54
N LYS A 125 5.41 -3.05 -21.71
CA LYS A 125 5.76 -4.46 -21.96
C LYS A 125 7.20 -4.83 -21.61
N SER A 126 8.13 -3.87 -21.66
CA SER A 126 9.53 -4.07 -21.27
C SER A 126 9.73 -4.32 -19.77
N ILE A 127 8.82 -3.83 -18.93
CA ILE A 127 8.88 -4.03 -17.49
C ILE A 127 8.34 -5.40 -17.13
N GLY A 128 7.22 -5.81 -17.74
CA GLY A 128 6.64 -7.14 -17.56
C GLY A 128 6.10 -7.40 -16.16
N ALA A 129 5.82 -6.36 -15.39
CA ALA A 129 5.19 -6.47 -14.08
C ALA A 129 3.70 -6.77 -14.22
N GLU A 130 3.16 -7.58 -13.31
CA GLU A 130 1.72 -7.91 -13.27
C GLU A 130 0.97 -7.08 -12.22
N TYR A 131 1.69 -6.59 -11.22
CA TYR A 131 1.16 -5.81 -10.11
C TYR A 131 2.05 -4.59 -9.85
N GLY A 132 1.42 -3.49 -9.46
CA GLY A 132 2.06 -2.24 -9.07
C GLY A 132 1.61 -1.82 -7.67
N ILE A 133 2.55 -1.55 -6.78
CA ILE A 133 2.31 -0.99 -5.45
C ILE A 133 2.46 0.54 -5.54
N VAL A 134 1.55 1.28 -4.92
CA VAL A 134 1.63 2.72 -4.77
C VAL A 134 1.59 3.04 -3.29
N SER A 135 2.53 3.86 -2.83
CA SER A 135 2.57 4.25 -1.43
C SER A 135 3.19 5.62 -1.20
N ASP A 136 2.67 6.36 -0.23
CA ASP A 136 3.39 7.47 0.42
C ASP A 136 3.79 7.13 1.86
N GLY A 137 3.62 5.85 2.26
CA GLY A 137 3.82 5.34 3.61
C GLY A 137 2.56 5.38 4.47
N ILE A 138 1.70 6.39 4.28
CA ILE A 138 0.41 6.51 5.00
C ILE A 138 -0.66 5.72 4.26
N ARG A 139 -0.80 5.95 2.95
CA ARG A 139 -1.72 5.25 2.07
C ARG A 139 -0.98 4.23 1.22
N TRP A 140 -1.57 3.07 1.07
CA TRP A 140 -1.07 1.94 0.30
C TRP A 140 -2.14 1.43 -0.63
N GLN A 141 -1.77 1.18 -1.89
CA GLN A 141 -2.68 0.60 -2.86
C GLN A 141 -1.94 -0.33 -3.82
N VAL A 142 -2.65 -1.37 -4.30
CA VAL A 142 -2.12 -2.30 -5.30
C VAL A 142 -3.02 -2.31 -6.53
N PHE A 143 -2.38 -2.10 -7.68
CA PHE A 143 -2.99 -2.20 -8.99
C PHE A 143 -2.56 -3.49 -9.66
N LYS A 144 -3.48 -4.14 -10.37
CA LYS A 144 -3.18 -5.28 -11.24
C LYS A 144 -3.36 -4.86 -12.69
N ILE A 145 -2.46 -5.27 -13.59
CA ILE A 145 -2.67 -5.06 -15.01
C ILE A 145 -3.55 -6.16 -15.63
N GLU A 146 -4.64 -5.76 -16.27
CA GLU A 146 -5.46 -6.64 -17.09
C GLU A 146 -5.48 -6.17 -18.54
N LEU A 147 -4.85 -6.96 -19.41
CA LEU A 147 -4.78 -6.69 -20.85
C LEU A 147 -6.03 -7.27 -21.52
N GLY A 148 -7.01 -6.43 -21.81
CA GLY A 148 -8.25 -6.80 -22.48
C GLY A 148 -8.21 -6.40 -23.96
N GLY A 149 -7.63 -7.23 -24.83
CA GLY A 149 -7.70 -7.07 -26.29
C GLY A 149 -7.24 -5.70 -26.83
N ASP A 150 -8.18 -4.74 -26.85
CA ASP A 150 -8.02 -3.37 -27.33
C ASP A 150 -7.82 -2.32 -26.21
N PHE A 151 -7.90 -2.70 -24.93
CA PHE A 151 -7.75 -1.80 -23.78
C PHE A 151 -6.92 -2.43 -22.64
N THR A 152 -6.19 -1.59 -21.89
CA THR A 152 -5.56 -1.98 -20.63
C THR A 152 -6.42 -1.47 -19.47
N GLU A 153 -6.77 -2.35 -18.54
CA GLU A 153 -7.40 -1.98 -17.27
C GLU A 153 -6.42 -2.13 -16.11
N TYR A 154 -6.61 -1.32 -15.08
CA TYR A 154 -5.88 -1.39 -13.83
C TYR A 154 -6.85 -1.56 -12.66
N PRO A 155 -7.51 -2.72 -12.52
CA PRO A 155 -8.34 -2.97 -11.35
C PRO A 155 -7.52 -2.81 -10.06
N GLU A 156 -8.11 -2.06 -9.13
CA GLU A 156 -7.62 -1.89 -7.76
C GLU A 156 -7.91 -3.17 -6.98
N ILE A 157 -6.92 -3.60 -6.18
CA ILE A 157 -7.12 -4.68 -5.22
C ILE A 157 -7.62 -4.05 -3.92
N GLU A 158 -8.94 -4.01 -3.75
CA GLU A 158 -9.62 -3.41 -2.59
C GLU A 158 -9.04 -3.87 -1.25
N GLN A 159 -8.63 -5.14 -1.14
CA GLN A 159 -8.06 -5.67 0.11
C GLN A 159 -6.69 -5.07 0.43
N ALA A 160 -5.98 -4.57 -0.56
CA ALA A 160 -4.67 -3.94 -0.44
C ALA A 160 -4.75 -2.41 -0.56
N ASN A 161 -5.94 -1.83 -0.34
CA ASN A 161 -6.14 -0.39 -0.13
C ASN A 161 -6.18 -0.12 1.38
N VAL A 162 -5.09 0.41 1.92
CA VAL A 162 -4.94 0.65 3.36
C VAL A 162 -4.51 2.09 3.61
N ASP A 163 -5.23 2.77 4.49
CA ASP A 163 -4.88 4.10 4.99
C ASP A 163 -4.56 4.02 6.48
N PHE A 164 -3.31 4.33 6.83
CA PHE A 164 -2.80 4.36 8.19
C PHE A 164 -3.02 5.69 8.89
N ARG A 165 -3.59 6.70 8.24
CA ARG A 165 -3.76 8.04 8.80
C ARG A 165 -4.38 8.02 10.20
N ASP A 166 -5.50 7.32 10.30
CA ASP A 166 -6.23 7.22 11.55
C ASP A 166 -5.45 6.45 12.62
N ALA A 167 -4.72 5.41 12.20
CA ALA A 167 -3.88 4.61 13.08
C ALA A 167 -2.67 5.40 13.60
N LEU A 168 -2.04 6.22 12.75
CA LEU A 168 -0.92 7.09 13.14
C LEU A 168 -1.35 8.16 14.14
N LEU A 169 -2.53 8.76 13.93
CA LEU A 169 -3.12 9.71 14.90
C LEU A 169 -3.45 9.03 16.23
N ALA A 170 -4.04 7.83 16.19
CA ALA A 170 -4.33 7.05 17.39
C ALA A 170 -3.05 6.71 18.16
N ILE A 171 -2.00 6.23 17.48
CA ILE A 171 -0.69 5.93 18.08
C ILE A 171 -0.05 7.21 18.64
N ALA A 172 -0.05 8.33 17.91
CA ALA A 172 0.48 9.59 18.40
C ALA A 172 -0.19 10.05 19.70
N HIS A 173 -1.50 9.84 19.81
CA HIS A 173 -2.24 10.16 21.03
C HIS A 173 -1.93 9.18 22.17
N GLU A 174 -1.86 7.87 21.90
CA GLU A 174 -1.46 6.84 22.88
C GLU A 174 -0.07 7.12 23.48
N GLU A 175 0.86 7.55 22.62
CA GLU A 175 2.22 7.95 22.96
C GLU A 175 2.31 9.34 23.60
N ARG A 176 1.17 10.06 23.73
CA ARG A 176 1.04 11.40 24.32
C ARG A 176 1.83 12.49 23.58
N LEU A 177 1.96 12.36 22.27
CA LEU A 177 2.63 13.32 21.40
C LEU A 177 1.67 14.40 20.86
N VAL A 178 0.36 14.11 20.85
CA VAL A 178 -0.72 15.03 20.46
C VAL A 178 -1.80 15.09 21.55
N GLU A 179 -2.50 16.22 21.65
CA GLU A 179 -3.53 16.43 22.69
C GLU A 179 -4.94 16.01 22.24
N GLN A 180 -5.26 16.11 20.94
CA GLN A 180 -6.55 15.70 20.40
C GLN A 180 -6.41 14.38 19.62
N SER A 181 -7.12 13.35 20.07
CA SER A 181 -7.49 12.22 19.21
C SER A 181 -8.89 12.47 18.66
N GLY A 182 -8.98 13.01 17.46
CA GLY A 182 -10.26 13.17 16.77
C GLY A 182 -10.91 11.87 16.30
N LEU A 183 -10.39 10.70 16.68
CA LEU A 183 -10.70 9.43 16.02
C LEU A 183 -10.96 8.31 17.04
N ASP A 184 -12.10 7.64 16.87
CA ASP A 184 -12.46 6.37 17.51
C ASP A 184 -11.88 5.20 16.69
N ALA A 185 -10.62 5.36 16.25
CA ALA A 185 -9.95 4.43 15.36
C ALA A 185 -9.10 3.44 16.17
N ASP A 186 -9.31 2.16 15.90
CA ASP A 186 -8.46 1.09 16.44
C ASP A 186 -7.24 0.91 15.51
N PRO A 187 -6.02 1.31 15.95
CA PRO A 187 -4.82 1.14 15.13
C PRO A 187 -4.57 -0.33 14.79
N ASP A 188 -4.95 -1.27 15.67
CA ASP A 188 -4.74 -2.70 15.47
C ASP A 188 -5.60 -3.23 14.32
N GLU A 189 -6.79 -2.65 14.07
CA GLU A 189 -7.64 -3.01 12.93
C GLU A 189 -6.95 -2.68 11.60
N LYS A 190 -6.38 -1.46 11.48
CA LYS A 190 -5.68 -1.03 10.27
C LYS A 190 -4.39 -1.81 10.05
N ILE A 191 -3.65 -2.08 11.11
CA ILE A 191 -2.44 -2.92 11.07
C ILE A 191 -2.80 -4.34 10.62
N ALA A 192 -3.86 -4.93 11.17
CA ALA A 192 -4.32 -6.26 10.77
C ALA A 192 -4.75 -6.30 9.30
N ALA A 193 -5.42 -5.25 8.80
CA ALA A 193 -5.78 -5.13 7.39
C ALA A 193 -4.53 -5.08 6.50
N PHE A 194 -3.52 -4.27 6.86
CA PHE A 194 -2.25 -4.21 6.15
C PHE A 194 -1.52 -5.55 6.12
N VAL A 195 -1.35 -6.18 7.27
CA VAL A 195 -0.70 -7.49 7.37
C VAL A 195 -1.45 -8.52 6.54
N SER A 196 -2.79 -8.55 6.61
CA SER A 196 -3.59 -9.50 5.82
C SER A 196 -3.42 -9.29 4.31
N ALA A 197 -3.14 -8.07 3.86
CA ALA A 197 -3.00 -7.74 2.45
C ALA A 197 -1.58 -7.96 1.92
N PHE A 198 -0.57 -7.56 2.69
CA PHE A 198 0.82 -7.45 2.26
C PHE A 198 1.75 -8.54 2.84
N GLU A 199 1.31 -9.35 3.81
CA GLU A 199 2.11 -10.49 4.28
C GLU A 199 2.46 -11.41 3.10
N ARG A 200 3.74 -11.76 2.98
CA ARG A 200 4.31 -12.44 1.80
C ARG A 200 3.45 -13.59 1.26
N GLU A 201 2.95 -14.46 2.13
CA GLU A 201 2.15 -15.62 1.71
C GLU A 201 0.77 -15.20 1.16
N SER A 202 0.10 -14.26 1.82
CA SER A 202 -1.18 -13.70 1.40
C SER A 202 -1.04 -12.97 0.07
N PHE A 203 0.00 -12.14 -0.05
CA PHE A 203 0.30 -11.37 -1.24
C PHE A 203 0.71 -12.25 -2.42
N SER A 204 1.56 -13.26 -2.19
CA SER A 204 1.93 -14.26 -3.19
C SER A 204 0.73 -15.06 -3.70
N ASN A 205 -0.21 -15.42 -2.83
CA ASN A 205 -1.42 -16.13 -3.24
C ASN A 205 -2.37 -15.23 -4.06
N CYS A 206 -2.43 -13.93 -3.74
CA CYS A 206 -3.15 -12.94 -4.52
C CYS A 206 -2.51 -12.75 -5.91
N SER A 207 -1.17 -12.77 -5.96
CA SER A 207 -0.39 -12.57 -7.20
C SER A 207 -0.34 -13.81 -8.10
N ARG A 208 -0.56 -15.01 -7.54
CA ARG A 208 -0.52 -16.30 -8.27
C ARG A 208 -1.80 -16.63 -9.05
N ARG A 209 -2.89 -15.87 -8.92
CA ARG A 209 -4.14 -16.19 -9.63
C ARG A 209 -3.98 -15.93 -11.14
N PRO A 210 -4.10 -16.96 -12.00
CA PRO A 210 -3.85 -16.81 -13.42
C PRO A 210 -4.85 -15.85 -14.07
N ARG A 211 -4.38 -15.10 -15.06
CA ARG A 211 -5.21 -14.32 -15.99
C ARG A 211 -6.39 -15.19 -16.43
N ARG A 212 -7.62 -14.76 -16.15
CA ARG A 212 -8.80 -15.36 -16.80
C ARG A 212 -8.77 -14.94 -18.27
N GLY A 213 -8.00 -15.67 -19.07
CA GLY A 213 -8.01 -15.58 -20.51
C GLY A 213 -8.09 -16.99 -21.09
N ALA A 214 -9.28 -17.39 -21.54
CA ALA A 214 -9.55 -18.16 -22.77
C ALA A 214 -10.87 -18.96 -22.69
N SER A 215 -11.76 -18.63 -23.63
CA SER A 215 -12.72 -19.51 -24.33
C SER A 215 -13.58 -20.47 -23.51
N ALA A 216 -14.86 -20.11 -23.35
CA ALA A 216 -15.93 -21.09 -23.21
C ALA A 216 -16.17 -21.79 -24.57
N THR A 217 -15.39 -22.82 -24.87
CA THR A 217 -15.86 -23.91 -25.73
C THR A 217 -16.48 -24.94 -24.82
N GLY A 218 -17.80 -25.10 -24.93
CA GLY A 218 -18.56 -26.02 -24.12
C GLY A 218 -18.17 -27.46 -24.38
N GLU A 219 -18.05 -28.24 -23.32
CA GLU A 219 -18.48 -29.63 -23.31
C GLU A 219 -18.79 -30.05 -21.87
N SER A 220 -19.93 -30.71 -21.75
CA SER A 220 -20.56 -31.19 -20.53
C SER A 220 -19.70 -32.22 -19.79
N GLY A 221 -19.40 -31.97 -18.52
CA GLY A 221 -18.73 -32.93 -17.64
C GLY A 221 -19.00 -32.64 -16.17
N THR A 222 -19.74 -33.53 -15.52
CA THR A 222 -20.14 -33.51 -14.11
C THR A 222 -18.96 -33.38 -13.14
N TRP A 223 -18.91 -32.30 -12.35
CA TRP A 223 -17.95 -32.15 -11.25
C TRP A 223 -18.56 -32.60 -9.91
N LYS A 224 -17.93 -33.59 -9.28
CA LYS A 224 -18.14 -33.95 -7.87
C LYS A 224 -17.60 -32.82 -6.99
N ARG A 225 -18.42 -32.36 -6.04
CA ARG A 225 -18.03 -31.43 -4.98
C ARG A 225 -16.98 -32.08 -4.08
N SER A 226 -15.77 -31.52 -4.07
CA SER A 226 -14.79 -31.69 -3.01
C SER A 226 -14.92 -30.49 -2.08
N THR A 227 -15.43 -30.74 -0.89
CA THR A 227 -15.65 -29.77 0.18
C THR A 227 -14.40 -29.70 1.05
N SER A 228 -13.58 -28.65 0.91
CA SER A 228 -12.73 -28.11 1.99
C SER A 228 -11.82 -27.00 1.47
N CYS A 229 -12.19 -25.74 1.71
CA CYS A 229 -11.26 -24.71 2.20
C CYS A 229 -12.09 -23.48 2.54
N THR A 230 -12.02 -23.07 3.79
CA THR A 230 -12.76 -21.97 4.42
C THR A 230 -12.55 -20.66 3.65
N SER A 231 -13.65 -20.18 3.07
CA SER A 231 -13.79 -18.89 2.42
C SER A 231 -13.50 -17.74 3.38
N ASN A 232 -12.49 -16.93 3.09
CA ASN A 232 -12.44 -15.53 3.54
C ASN A 232 -12.17 -14.52 2.40
N CYS A 233 -11.90 -14.95 1.15
CA CYS A 233 -11.65 -14.03 0.02
C CYS A 233 -12.84 -13.83 -0.93
N CYS A 234 -14.02 -14.40 -0.67
CA CYS A 234 -15.16 -14.27 -1.59
C CYS A 234 -16.49 -14.25 -0.82
N SER A 235 -16.97 -13.06 -0.48
CA SER A 235 -18.41 -12.82 -0.33
C SER A 235 -18.74 -11.37 -0.68
N ALA A 236 -18.68 -11.07 -1.98
CA ALA A 236 -19.47 -9.99 -2.55
C ALA A 236 -20.91 -10.51 -2.70
N ARG A 237 -21.80 -10.16 -1.77
CA ARG A 237 -23.23 -10.43 -1.88
C ARG A 237 -23.87 -9.28 -2.63
N ALA A 238 -24.04 -9.43 -3.94
CA ALA A 238 -24.90 -8.53 -4.72
C ALA A 238 -26.36 -8.74 -4.29
N THR A 239 -26.97 -7.75 -3.63
CA THR A 239 -28.41 -7.68 -3.44
C THR A 239 -29.04 -7.04 -4.68
N SER A 240 -29.57 -7.85 -5.59
CA SER A 240 -30.43 -7.39 -6.68
C SER A 240 -31.87 -7.23 -6.16
N THR A 241 -32.32 -6.00 -5.96
CA THR A 241 -33.74 -5.67 -5.82
C THR A 241 -34.35 -5.48 -7.22
N THR A 242 -35.19 -6.43 -7.63
CA THR A 242 -36.02 -6.33 -8.83
C THR A 242 -37.32 -5.63 -8.45
N THR A 243 -37.54 -4.42 -8.93
CA THR A 243 -38.84 -3.74 -8.87
C THR A 243 -39.56 -3.94 -10.21
N THR A 244 -40.66 -4.67 -10.18
CA THR A 244 -41.62 -4.80 -11.29
C THR A 244 -42.53 -3.56 -11.32
N PRO A 245 -42.79 -2.93 -12.49
CA PRO A 245 -43.78 -1.87 -12.58
C PRO A 245 -45.21 -2.45 -12.66
N ALA A 246 -46.16 -1.71 -12.08
CA ALA A 246 -47.59 -1.95 -12.15
C ALA A 246 -48.18 -1.57 -13.52
#